data_AF-A0A2N2IVZ1-F1
#
_entry.id   AF-A0A2N2IVZ1-F1
#
_cell.length_a   1.000
_cell.length_b   1.000
_cell.length_c   1.000
_cell.angle_alpha   90.00
_cell.angle_beta   90.00
_cell.angle_gamma   90.00
#
_symmetry.space_group_name_H-M   'P 1'
#
loop_
_entity.id
_entity.type
_entity.pdbx_description
1 polymer ?
#
loop_
_entity_poly.entity_id
_entity_poly.type
_entity_poly.pdbx_seq_one_letter_code
_entity_poly.pdbx_strand_id
1 'polypeptide(L)'
;MLLAVSLLGLPLAGCRYATEQDCERIIDRIVELELKEQGITDPSLVERRKTETRAKKRDELLGGCVGKRISKSAMTCIDSAEFSKDITEKCLR
;
A
#
# COMPACT_ATOMS: atom_id res chain seq x y z
N MET A 1 -33.00 4.11 29.13
CA MET A 1 -32.77 3.94 27.68
C MET A 1 -32.49 5.31 27.09
N LEU A 2 -31.22 5.65 26.87
CA LEU A 2 -30.83 6.86 26.14
C LEU A 2 -30.09 6.41 24.89
N LEU A 3 -30.77 6.55 23.75
CA LEU A 3 -30.20 6.34 22.41
C LEU A 3 -29.17 7.44 22.15
N ALA A 4 -27.88 7.10 22.21
CA ALA A 4 -26.83 7.90 21.60
C ALA A 4 -26.67 7.43 20.15
N VAL A 5 -27.33 8.13 19.24
CA VAL A 5 -27.11 8.03 17.79
C VAL A 5 -25.76 8.67 17.51
N SER A 6 -24.70 7.87 17.49
CA SER A 6 -23.39 8.31 17.03
C SER A 6 -23.43 8.43 15.52
N LEU A 7 -23.47 9.68 15.04
CA LEU A 7 -23.25 10.07 13.65
C LEU A 7 -22.06 9.30 13.08
N LEU A 8 -22.31 8.35 12.18
CA LEU A 8 -21.29 7.83 11.28
C LEU A 8 -20.85 9.00 10.39
N GLY A 9 -19.74 9.64 10.79
CA GLY A 9 -19.01 10.53 9.90
C GLY A 9 -18.51 9.70 8.73
N LEU A 10 -19.18 9.82 7.57
CA LEU A 10 -18.67 9.33 6.30
C LEU A 10 -17.29 9.98 6.08
N PRO A 11 -16.17 9.23 6.06
CA PRO A 11 -14.94 9.82 5.62
C PRO A 11 -15.16 10.16 4.15
N LEU A 12 -15.09 11.44 3.81
CA LEU A 12 -14.90 11.89 2.44
C LEU A 12 -13.69 11.14 1.90
N ALA A 13 -13.94 10.05 1.18
CA ALA A 13 -12.92 9.30 0.49
C ALA A 13 -12.38 10.25 -0.58
N GLY A 14 -11.34 11.00 -0.22
CA GLY A 14 -10.69 11.94 -1.10
C GLY A 14 -10.26 11.19 -2.35
N CYS A 15 -10.96 11.43 -3.46
CA CYS A 15 -10.58 10.96 -4.77
C CYS A 15 -9.32 11.70 -5.18
N ARG A 16 -8.17 11.10 -4.88
CA ARG A 16 -6.88 11.52 -5.40
C ARG A 16 -6.34 10.46 -6.34
N TYR A 17 -5.36 10.87 -7.14
CA TYR A 17 -4.62 9.98 -8.00
C TYR A 17 -3.29 9.61 -7.35
N ALA A 18 -2.79 8.42 -7.65
CA ALA A 18 -1.52 7.92 -7.15
C ALA A 18 -0.38 8.75 -7.74
N THR A 19 0.48 9.22 -6.84
CA THR A 19 1.77 9.84 -7.17
C THR A 19 2.84 8.75 -7.30
N GLU A 20 4.02 9.11 -7.80
CA GLU A 20 5.18 8.21 -7.82
C GLU A 20 5.51 7.69 -6.42
N GLN A 21 5.45 8.57 -5.40
CA GLN A 21 5.71 8.19 -4.01
C GLN A 21 4.68 7.18 -3.47
N ASP A 22 3.41 7.29 -3.86
CA ASP A 22 2.41 6.27 -3.48
C ASP A 22 2.76 4.91 -4.08
N CYS A 23 3.14 4.89 -5.36
CA CYS A 23 3.48 3.68 -6.07
C CYS A 23 4.73 3.01 -5.50
N GLU A 24 5.76 3.79 -5.18
CA GLU A 24 6.95 3.31 -4.48
C GLU A 24 6.58 2.73 -3.11
N ARG A 25 5.74 3.43 -2.34
CA ARG A 25 5.29 2.96 -1.02
C ARG A 25 4.57 1.62 -1.11
N ILE A 26 3.72 1.43 -2.11
CA ILE A 26 2.98 0.18 -2.34
C ILE A 26 3.95 -0.97 -2.64
N ILE A 27 4.89 -0.77 -3.57
CA ILE A 27 5.90 -1.79 -3.91
C ILE A 27 6.77 -2.12 -2.71
N ASP A 28 7.23 -1.10 -1.98
CA ASP A 28 8.05 -1.30 -0.79
C ASP A 28 7.33 -2.15 0.25
N ARG A 29 6.03 -1.93 0.43
CA ARG A 29 5.22 -2.71 1.36
C ARG A 29 5.02 -4.14 0.88
N ILE A 30 4.78 -4.35 -0.41
CA ILE A 30 4.70 -5.70 -1.01
C ILE A 30 6.00 -6.47 -0.75
N VAL A 31 7.15 -5.87 -1.10
CA VAL A 31 8.48 -6.49 -0.92
C VAL A 31 8.76 -6.82 0.55
N GLU A 32 8.43 -5.89 1.46
CA GLU A 32 8.59 -6.11 2.89
C GLU A 32 7.77 -7.31 3.39
N LEU A 33 6.50 -7.40 2.98
CA LEU A 33 5.61 -8.50 3.37
C LEU A 33 6.05 -9.82 2.76
N GLU A 34 6.43 -9.86 1.48
CA GLU A 34 6.94 -11.07 0.81
C GLU A 34 8.21 -11.60 1.49
N LEU A 35 9.13 -10.73 1.89
CA LEU A 35 10.35 -11.12 2.60
C LEU A 35 10.03 -11.62 4.02
N LYS A 36 9.13 -10.92 4.73
CA LYS A 36 8.67 -11.34 6.05
C LYS A 36 7.99 -12.71 6.01
N GLU A 37 7.17 -12.98 5.00
CA GLU A 37 6.54 -14.29 4.75
C GLU A 37 7.57 -15.40 4.53
N GLN A 38 8.73 -15.07 3.98
CA GLN A 38 9.88 -15.97 3.82
C GLN A 38 10.78 -16.06 5.06
N GLY A 39 10.42 -15.39 6.16
CA GLY A 39 11.22 -15.32 7.38
C GLY A 39 12.42 -14.37 7.32
N ILE A 40 12.55 -13.58 6.24
CA ILE A 40 13.63 -12.61 6.06
C ILE A 40 13.17 -11.27 6.63
N THR A 41 13.74 -10.89 7.77
CA THR A 41 13.37 -9.65 8.49
C THR A 41 14.56 -8.74 8.77
N ASP A 42 15.75 -9.10 8.28
CA ASP A 42 16.94 -8.25 8.41
C ASP A 42 16.72 -6.90 7.71
N PRO A 43 16.81 -5.76 8.42
CA PRO A 43 16.50 -4.45 7.85
C PRO A 43 17.39 -4.09 6.66
N SER A 44 18.66 -4.49 6.67
CA SER A 44 19.59 -4.16 5.59
C SER A 44 19.27 -4.92 4.30
N LEU A 45 18.89 -6.19 4.42
CA LEU A 45 18.44 -7.01 3.29
C LEU A 45 17.11 -6.50 2.74
N VAL A 46 16.18 -6.13 3.61
CA VAL A 46 14.88 -5.57 3.21
C VAL A 46 15.07 -4.26 2.44
N GLU A 47 15.83 -3.31 2.95
CA GLU A 47 16.05 -2.01 2.29
C GLU A 47 16.81 -2.15 0.97
N ARG A 48 17.81 -3.05 0.93
CA ARG A 48 18.47 -3.41 -0.31
C ARG A 48 17.48 -3.96 -1.33
N ARG A 49 16.59 -4.87 -0.91
CA ARG A 49 15.63 -5.49 -1.82
C ARG A 49 14.60 -4.50 -2.33
N LYS A 50 14.09 -3.61 -1.49
CA LYS A 50 13.21 -2.51 -1.91
C LYS A 50 13.87 -1.64 -2.98
N THR A 51 15.11 -1.23 -2.75
CA THR A 51 15.88 -0.40 -3.69
C THR A 51 16.10 -1.11 -5.03
N GLU A 52 16.52 -2.39 -5.00
CA GLU A 52 16.69 -3.20 -6.21
C GLU A 52 15.37 -3.37 -6.98
N THR A 53 14.26 -3.60 -6.28
CA THR A 53 12.94 -3.76 -6.88
C THR A 53 12.44 -2.46 -7.50
N ARG A 54 12.56 -1.31 -6.81
CA ARG A 54 12.20 -0.01 -7.37
C ARG A 54 12.96 0.28 -8.65
N ALA A 55 14.27 0.05 -8.66
CA ALA A 55 15.09 0.26 -9.86
C ALA A 55 14.64 -0.63 -11.04
N LYS A 56 14.29 -1.90 -10.77
CA LYS A 56 13.85 -2.87 -11.80
C LYS A 56 12.43 -2.62 -12.31
N LYS A 57 11.53 -2.12 -11.44
CA LYS A 57 10.09 -1.94 -11.74
C LYS A 57 9.70 -0.50 -12.05
N ARG A 58 10.64 0.44 -12.11
CA ARG A 58 10.35 1.87 -12.28
C ARG A 58 9.42 2.15 -13.47
N ASP A 59 9.71 1.61 -14.65
CA ASP A 59 8.88 1.86 -15.83
C ASP A 59 7.48 1.23 -15.70
N GLU A 60 7.38 0.05 -15.09
CA GLU A 60 6.11 -0.61 -14.76
C GLU A 60 5.29 0.21 -13.76
N LEU A 61 5.93 0.82 -12.76
CA LEU A 61 5.31 1.70 -11.77
C LEU A 61 4.74 2.96 -12.42
N LEU A 62 5.54 3.63 -13.26
CA LEU A 62 5.15 4.84 -13.96
C LEU A 62 3.98 4.60 -14.92
N GLY A 63 3.96 3.45 -15.61
CA GLY A 63 2.89 3.10 -16.55
C GLY A 63 1.64 2.49 -15.91
N GLY A 64 1.79 1.74 -14.82
CA GLY A 64 0.74 0.91 -14.24
C GLY A 64 0.04 1.49 -13.02
N CYS A 65 0.74 2.34 -12.25
CA CYS A 65 0.25 2.84 -10.96
C CYS A 65 0.03 4.36 -10.96
N VAL A 66 0.99 5.14 -11.46
CA VAL A 66 0.89 6.61 -11.42
C VAL A 66 -0.35 7.08 -12.18
N GLY A 67 -1.12 7.99 -11.58
CA GLY A 67 -2.36 8.49 -12.17
C GLY A 67 -3.57 7.55 -12.04
N LYS A 68 -3.43 6.38 -11.39
CA LYS A 68 -4.59 5.55 -11.00
C LYS A 68 -5.29 6.15 -9.78
N ARG A 69 -6.60 5.92 -9.66
CA ARG A 69 -7.34 6.35 -8.46
C ARG A 69 -6.84 5.56 -7.25
N ILE A 70 -6.53 6.27 -6.17
CA ILE A 70 -6.20 5.66 -4.89
C ILE A 70 -6.74 6.52 -3.76
N SER A 71 -7.51 5.90 -2.87
CA SER A 71 -8.06 6.60 -1.72
C SER A 71 -7.08 6.61 -0.55
N LYS A 72 -7.25 7.55 0.38
CA LYS A 72 -6.50 7.55 1.64
C LYS A 72 -6.76 6.26 2.46
N SER A 73 -7.98 5.73 2.40
CA SER A 73 -8.32 4.47 3.07
C SER A 73 -7.60 3.27 2.44
N ALA A 74 -7.42 3.24 1.12
CA ALA A 74 -6.63 2.21 0.46
C ALA A 74 -5.17 2.23 0.91
N MET A 75 -4.54 3.41 0.97
CA MET A 75 -3.16 3.52 1.50
C MET A 75 -3.07 3.07 2.97
N THR A 76 -4.06 3.42 3.79
CA THR A 76 -4.11 2.98 5.19
C THR A 76 -4.25 1.46 5.28
N CYS A 77 -5.06 0.83 4.42
CA CYS A 77 -5.18 -0.61 4.32
C CYS A 77 -3.82 -1.26 3.99
N ILE A 78 -3.10 -0.72 3.01
CA ILE A 78 -1.78 -1.20 2.58
C ILE A 78 -0.77 -1.15 3.72
N ASP A 79 -0.71 -0.03 4.46
CA ASP A 79 0.18 0.12 5.60
C ASP A 79 -0.09 -0.91 6.70
N SER A 80 -1.36 -1.28 6.90
CA SER A 80 -1.79 -2.26 7.91
C SER A 80 -1.80 -3.72 7.45
N ALA A 81 -1.60 -3.98 6.15
CA ALA A 81 -1.72 -5.34 5.60
C ALA A 81 -0.71 -6.30 6.25
N GLU A 82 -1.15 -7.51 6.57
CA GLU A 82 -0.29 -8.54 7.18
C GLU A 82 0.39 -9.44 6.15
N PHE A 83 -0.22 -9.57 4.97
CA PHE A 83 0.25 -10.44 3.88
C PHE A 83 0.30 -9.67 2.56
N SER A 84 1.28 -9.99 1.72
CA SER A 84 1.51 -9.38 0.42
C SER A 84 0.25 -9.44 -0.48
N LYS A 85 -0.41 -10.60 -0.51
CA LYS A 85 -1.65 -10.85 -1.26
C LYS A 85 -2.82 -9.94 -0.86
N ASP A 86 -2.87 -9.48 0.39
CA ASP A 86 -3.98 -8.67 0.88
C ASP A 86 -4.00 -7.28 0.24
N ILE A 87 -2.83 -6.79 -0.18
CA ILE A 87 -2.70 -5.50 -0.87
C ILE A 87 -3.53 -5.49 -2.15
N THR A 88 -3.42 -6.52 -2.98
CA THR A 88 -4.15 -6.60 -4.25
C THR A 88 -5.58 -7.08 -4.08
N GLU A 89 -5.84 -8.04 -3.19
CA GLU A 89 -7.17 -8.66 -3.04
C GLU A 89 -8.16 -7.83 -2.22
N LYS A 90 -7.65 -7.07 -1.24
CA LYS A 90 -8.46 -6.33 -0.25
C LYS A 90 -8.29 -4.82 -0.34
N CYS A 91 -7.06 -4.32 -0.54
CA CYS A 91 -6.80 -2.87 -0.45
C CYS A 91 -6.97 -2.11 -1.78
N LEU A 92 -6.59 -2.71 -2.90
CA LEU A 92 -6.57 -2.06 -4.23
C LEU A 92 -7.72 -2.51 -5.16
N ARG A 93 -8.78 -3.08 -4.58
CA ARG A 93 -9.92 -3.61 -5.33
C ARG A 93 -10.90 -2.53 -5.80
#